data_AF-A0A9X9R056-F1
#
_entry.id   AF-A0A9X9R056-F1
#
_cell.length_a   1.000
_cell.length_b   1.000
_cell.length_c   1.000
_cell.angle_alpha   90.00
_cell.angle_beta   90.00
_cell.angle_gamma   90.00
#
_symmetry.space_group_name_H-M   'P 1'
#
loop_
_entity.id
_entity.type
_entity.pdbx_description
1 polymer ?
#
loop_
_entity_poly.entity_id
_entity_poly.type
_entity_poly.pdbx_seq_one_letter_code
_entity_poly.pdbx_strand_id
1 'polypeptide(L)'
;MEGLPKGTTVYADKGYDSEENRQHLEEHRLLDGIMRKAHRKHPLSKAQTKRNRYLSKTRYVVEQSFGTLHRKFRYARAAYFGLSKVSAQSHLKAMCLNLLKAANRRSAPVAA
;
A
#
# COMPACT_ATOMS: atom_id res chain seq x y z
N MET A 1 -16.46 6.40 -0.47
CA MET A 1 -16.19 4.99 -0.86
C MET A 1 -17.45 4.17 -0.63
N GLU A 2 -18.31 4.00 -1.63
CA GLU A 2 -19.56 3.27 -1.46
C GLU A 2 -19.31 1.74 -1.51
N GLY A 3 -19.94 0.99 -0.60
CA GLY A 3 -19.91 -0.48 -0.57
C GLY A 3 -18.95 -1.15 0.42
N LEU A 4 -18.15 -0.41 1.21
CA LEU A 4 -17.40 -1.01 2.31
C LEU A 4 -18.31 -1.29 3.52
N PRO A 5 -18.22 -2.47 4.17
CA PRO A 5 -18.93 -2.74 5.43
C PRO A 5 -18.54 -1.75 6.53
N LYS A 6 -19.51 -1.36 7.36
CA LYS A 6 -19.28 -0.55 8.57
C LYS A 6 -18.30 -1.28 9.49
N GLY A 7 -17.36 -0.54 10.07
CA GLY A 7 -16.26 -1.09 10.86
C GLY A 7 -15.05 -1.57 10.06
N THR A 8 -15.05 -1.47 8.72
CA THR A 8 -13.85 -1.83 7.92
C THR A 8 -12.72 -0.83 8.15
N THR A 9 -11.51 -1.32 8.44
CA THR A 9 -10.31 -0.48 8.57
C THR A 9 -9.76 -0.07 7.21
N VAL A 10 -9.74 1.24 6.94
CA VAL A 10 -9.17 1.82 5.71
C VAL A 10 -7.71 2.18 5.95
N TYR A 11 -6.79 1.42 5.34
CA TYR A 11 -5.35 1.61 5.47
C TYR A 11 -4.79 2.53 4.37
N ALA A 12 -4.15 3.64 4.76
CA ALA A 12 -3.49 4.54 3.82
C ALA A 12 -2.20 5.15 4.40
N ASP A 13 -1.33 5.71 3.56
CA ASP A 13 -0.16 6.46 4.02
C ASP A 13 -0.51 7.88 4.48
N LYS A 14 0.52 8.54 5.02
CA LYS A 14 0.53 9.94 5.45
C LYS A 14 0.21 10.97 4.35
N GLY A 15 0.13 10.56 3.07
CA GLY A 15 -0.35 11.42 1.99
C GLY A 15 -1.85 11.72 2.14
N TYR A 16 -2.61 10.76 2.68
CA TYR A 16 -4.05 10.85 2.91
C TYR A 16 -4.42 11.41 4.29
N ASP A 17 -3.46 11.90 5.08
CA ASP A 17 -3.73 12.55 6.37
C ASP A 17 -4.23 13.99 6.18
N SER A 18 -5.50 14.10 5.79
CA SER A 18 -6.30 15.33 5.81
C SER A 18 -7.49 15.17 6.76
N GLU A 19 -8.02 16.27 7.25
CA GLU A 19 -9.21 16.28 8.12
C GLU A 19 -10.45 15.76 7.38
N GLU A 20 -10.67 16.23 6.15
CA GLU A 20 -11.69 15.75 5.20
C GLU A 20 -11.70 14.21 5.08
N ASN A 21 -10.53 13.57 4.92
CA ASN A 21 -10.46 12.11 4.85
C ASN A 21 -10.82 11.43 6.19
N ARG A 22 -10.57 12.07 7.34
CA ARG A 22 -10.96 11.52 8.67
C ARG A 22 -12.47 11.64 8.86
N GLN A 23 -13.05 12.80 8.52
CA GLN A 23 -14.50 13.05 8.53
C GLN A 23 -15.23 12.06 7.61
N HIS A 24 -14.75 11.86 6.37
CA HIS A 24 -15.33 10.89 5.45
C HIS A 24 -15.36 9.46 6.03
N LEU A 25 -14.31 9.03 6.73
CA LEU A 25 -14.29 7.72 7.39
C LEU A 25 -15.31 7.65 8.54
N GLU A 26 -15.42 8.72 9.35
CA GLU A 26 -16.34 8.78 10.49
C GLU A 26 -17.81 8.75 10.04
N GLU A 27 -18.19 9.57 9.06
CA GLU A 27 -19.52 9.58 8.42
C GLU A 27 -19.93 8.18 7.93
N HIS A 28 -19.00 7.47 7.29
CA HIS A 28 -19.23 6.13 6.75
C HIS A 28 -19.07 5.02 7.81
N ARG A 29 -18.76 5.38 9.06
CA ARG A 29 -18.50 4.45 10.19
C ARG A 29 -17.38 3.45 9.88
N LEU A 30 -16.33 3.91 9.22
CA LEU A 30 -15.13 3.15 8.85
C LEU A 30 -14.01 3.40 9.88
N LEU A 31 -13.14 2.40 10.08
CA LEU A 31 -12.04 2.51 11.05
C LEU A 31 -10.82 3.20 10.43
N ASP A 32 -10.25 4.14 11.18
CA ASP A 32 -9.07 4.92 10.78
C ASP A 32 -7.77 4.09 10.83
N GLY A 33 -7.35 3.60 9.66
CA GLY A 33 -6.03 3.04 9.39
C GLY A 33 -5.08 3.98 8.65
N ILE A 34 -5.40 5.27 8.50
CA ILE A 34 -4.56 6.24 7.79
C ILE A 34 -3.39 6.66 8.68
N MET A 35 -2.15 6.49 8.21
CA MET A 35 -0.94 6.89 8.92
C MET A 35 -0.91 8.40 9.21
N ARG A 36 -0.38 8.81 10.36
CA ARG A 36 -0.26 10.23 10.73
C ARG A 36 0.94 10.90 10.06
N LYS A 37 0.79 12.17 9.66
CA LYS A 37 1.77 13.03 9.01
C LYS A 37 2.38 13.98 10.03
N ALA A 38 3.68 14.27 9.91
CA ALA A 38 4.29 15.37 10.64
C ALA A 38 3.98 16.69 9.94
N HIS A 39 3.66 17.74 10.69
CA HIS A 39 3.40 19.08 10.16
C HIS A 39 4.56 20.02 10.49
N ARG A 40 4.65 21.17 9.80
CA ARG A 40 5.71 22.15 10.05
C ARG A 40 5.63 22.61 11.52
N LYS A 41 6.74 22.55 12.25
CA LYS A 41 6.85 22.79 13.72
C LYS A 41 6.08 21.80 14.63
N HIS A 42 5.41 20.79 14.08
CA HIS A 42 4.65 19.79 14.84
C HIS A 42 5.10 18.36 14.47
N PRO A 43 6.17 17.85 15.11
CA PRO A 43 6.65 16.48 14.90
C PRO A 43 5.65 15.45 15.46
N LEU A 44 5.72 14.22 14.94
CA LEU A 44 4.89 13.12 15.44
C LEU A 44 5.22 12.79 16.90
N SER A 45 4.18 12.56 17.71
CA SER A 45 4.36 12.06 19.08
C SER A 45 4.90 10.62 19.08
N LYS A 46 5.45 10.18 20.23
CA LYS A 46 5.88 8.77 20.41
C LYS A 46 4.74 7.79 20.14
N ALA A 47 3.51 8.12 20.55
CA ALA A 47 2.32 7.30 20.31
C ALA A 47 1.95 7.23 18.81
N GLN A 48 1.92 8.37 18.12
CA GLN A 48 1.66 8.42 16.67
C GLN A 48 2.74 7.65 15.87
N THR A 49 4.01 7.77 16.28
CA THR A 49 5.13 7.03 15.69
C THR A 49 4.99 5.52 15.89
N LYS A 50 4.59 5.07 17.09
CA LYS A 50 4.31 3.65 17.38
C LYS A 50 3.13 3.12 16.56
N ARG A 51 2.03 3.90 16.43
CA ARG A 51 0.88 3.58 15.56
C ARG A 51 1.30 3.45 14.11
N ASN A 52 2.04 4.42 13.57
CA ASN A 52 2.54 4.38 12.20
C ASN A 52 3.42 3.15 11.94
N ARG A 53 4.33 2.81 12.86
CA ARG A 53 5.16 1.58 12.77
C ARG A 53 4.31 0.31 12.71
N TYR A 54 3.19 0.24 13.44
CA TYR A 54 2.27 -0.89 13.37
C TYR A 54 1.55 -0.94 12.00
N LEU A 55 0.97 0.18 11.55
CA LEU A 55 0.27 0.26 10.26
C LEU A 55 1.20 -0.06 9.07
N SER A 56 2.47 0.35 9.12
CA SER A 56 3.48 0.01 8.12
C SER A 56 3.68 -1.50 7.95
N LYS A 57 3.47 -2.34 8.98
CA LYS A 57 3.56 -3.80 8.82
C LYS A 57 2.50 -4.34 7.85
N THR A 58 1.29 -3.77 7.88
CA THR A 58 0.20 -4.17 6.97
C THR A 58 0.51 -3.70 5.54
N ARG A 59 1.02 -2.47 5.39
CA ARG A 59 1.34 -1.89 4.08
C ARG A 59 2.61 -2.46 3.44
N TYR A 60 3.53 -3.01 4.23
CA TYR A 60 4.79 -3.61 3.77
C TYR A 60 4.60 -4.64 2.64
N VAL A 61 3.55 -5.47 2.68
CA VAL A 61 3.27 -6.48 1.64
C VAL A 61 2.99 -5.84 0.27
N VAL A 62 2.34 -4.67 0.27
CA VAL A 62 2.05 -3.87 -0.93
C VAL A 62 3.33 -3.15 -1.38
N GLU A 63 4.05 -2.51 -0.47
CA GLU A 63 5.29 -1.79 -0.76
C GLU A 63 6.40 -2.72 -1.32
N GLN A 64 6.54 -3.94 -0.78
CA GLN A 64 7.39 -5.01 -1.32
C GLN A 64 7.06 -5.34 -2.78
N SER A 65 5.77 -5.35 -3.13
CA SER A 65 5.29 -5.69 -4.46
C SER A 65 5.69 -4.61 -5.48
N PHE A 66 5.47 -3.34 -5.16
CA PHE A 66 5.91 -2.20 -5.98
C PHE A 66 7.45 -2.09 -6.05
N GLY A 67 8.15 -2.27 -4.92
CA GLY A 67 9.61 -2.29 -4.89
C GLY A 67 10.22 -3.38 -5.79
N THR A 68 9.57 -4.55 -5.86
CA THR A 68 9.97 -5.63 -6.78
C THR A 68 9.68 -5.28 -8.24
N LEU A 69 8.51 -4.71 -8.55
CA LEU A 69 8.16 -4.21 -9.88
C LEU A 69 9.16 -3.14 -10.38
N HIS A 70 9.52 -2.18 -9.53
CA HIS A 70 10.49 -1.14 -9.86
C HIS A 70 11.90 -1.71 -10.07
N ARG A 71 12.40 -2.53 -9.13
CA ARG A 71 13.80 -2.99 -9.13
C ARG A 71 14.06 -4.18 -10.06
N LYS A 72 13.27 -5.26 -9.98
CA LYS A 72 13.49 -6.48 -10.79
C LYS A 72 12.87 -6.37 -12.17
N PHE A 73 11.66 -5.81 -12.28
CA PHE A 73 10.93 -5.71 -13.55
C PHE A 73 11.09 -4.36 -14.25
N ARG A 74 11.98 -3.49 -13.77
CA ARG A 74 12.29 -2.14 -14.32
C ARG A 74 11.02 -1.31 -14.60
N TYR A 75 10.00 -1.43 -13.76
CA TYR A 75 8.67 -0.84 -13.95
C TYR A 75 8.43 0.36 -13.04
N ALA A 76 9.33 1.35 -13.11
CA ALA A 76 9.19 2.62 -12.41
C ALA A 76 8.55 3.73 -13.28
N ARG A 77 8.43 3.50 -14.60
CA ARG A 77 7.90 4.43 -15.61
C ARG A 77 7.12 3.65 -16.66
N ALA A 78 6.11 4.29 -17.26
CA ALA A 78 5.47 3.79 -18.48
C ALA A 78 6.49 3.76 -19.63
N ALA A 79 6.59 2.62 -20.31
CA ALA A 79 7.50 2.42 -21.44
C ALA A 79 6.84 2.66 -22.82
N TYR A 80 5.52 2.80 -22.85
CA TYR A 80 4.73 2.90 -24.08
C TYR A 80 3.79 4.11 -24.02
N PHE A 81 3.49 4.67 -25.19
CA PHE A 81 2.41 5.64 -25.35
C PHE A 81 1.06 4.90 -25.51
N GLY A 82 0.01 5.46 -24.90
CA GLY A 82 -1.36 4.93 -24.93
C GLY A 82 -1.68 3.96 -23.79
N LEU A 83 -2.84 4.18 -23.15
CA LEU A 83 -3.28 3.44 -21.95
C LEU A 83 -3.38 1.92 -22.18
N SER A 84 -3.83 1.48 -23.36
CA SER A 84 -3.94 0.04 -23.70
C SER A 84 -2.60 -0.70 -23.57
N LYS A 85 -1.52 -0.16 -24.17
CA LYS A 85 -0.18 -0.76 -24.12
C LYS A 85 0.41 -0.74 -22.70
N VAL A 86 0.21 0.36 -21.97
CA VAL A 86 0.66 0.48 -20.56
C VAL A 86 -0.10 -0.48 -19.65
N SER A 87 -1.41 -0.62 -19.83
CA SER A 87 -2.26 -1.56 -19.09
C SER A 87 -1.85 -3.01 -19.35
N ALA A 88 -1.66 -3.41 -20.61
CA ALA A 88 -1.17 -4.74 -20.96
C ALA A 88 0.19 -5.05 -20.31
N GLN A 89 1.13 -4.10 -20.37
CA GLN A 89 2.43 -4.23 -19.69
C GLN A 89 2.27 -4.38 -18.16
N SER A 90 1.36 -3.62 -17.55
CA SER A 90 1.10 -3.67 -16.10
C SER A 90 0.63 -5.05 -15.66
N HIS A 91 -0.38 -5.60 -16.35
CA HIS A 91 -0.93 -6.92 -16.06
C HIS A 91 0.11 -8.04 -16.24
N LEU A 92 0.87 -8.03 -17.35
CA LEU A 92 1.93 -9.02 -17.58
C LEU A 92 3.00 -8.97 -16.47
N LYS A 93 3.42 -7.77 -16.04
CA LYS A 93 4.40 -7.64 -14.95
C LYS A 93 3.82 -8.04 -13.58
N ALA A 94 2.53 -7.84 -13.34
CA ALA A 94 1.85 -8.34 -12.15
C ALA A 94 1.79 -9.89 -12.14
N MET A 95 1.55 -10.53 -13.30
CA MET A 95 1.64 -11.99 -13.44
C MET A 95 3.06 -12.48 -13.14
N CYS A 96 4.09 -11.86 -13.74
CA CYS A 96 5.50 -12.21 -13.46
C CYS A 96 5.87 -12.05 -11.96
N LEU A 97 5.36 -11.00 -11.29
CA LEU A 97 5.54 -10.82 -9.85
C LEU A 97 4.91 -11.96 -9.04
N ASN A 98 3.71 -12.40 -9.41
CA ASN A 98 3.02 -13.50 -8.73
C ASN A 98 3.74 -14.83 -8.95
N LEU A 99 4.23 -15.10 -10.15
CA LEU A 99 5.07 -16.28 -10.45
C LEU A 99 6.37 -16.27 -9.63
N LEU A 100 7.06 -15.13 -9.53
CA LEU A 100 8.26 -14.98 -8.70
C LEU A 100 7.96 -15.22 -7.20
N LYS A 101 6.84 -14.70 -6.69
CA LYS A 101 6.40 -14.96 -5.31
C LYS A 101 6.09 -16.44 -5.08
N ALA A 102 5.44 -17.11 -6.04
CA ALA A 102 5.15 -18.53 -5.96
C ALA A 102 6.42 -19.39 -5.97
N ALA A 103 7.38 -19.10 -6.86
CA ALA A 103 8.67 -19.77 -6.90
C ALA A 103 9.43 -19.63 -5.57
N ASN A 104 9.56 -18.39 -5.05
CA ASN A 104 10.24 -18.14 -3.77
C ASN A 104 9.57 -18.86 -2.58
N ARG A 105 8.24 -19.03 -2.59
CA ARG A 105 7.53 -19.81 -1.57
C ARG A 105 7.83 -21.31 -1.65
N ARG A 106 8.06 -21.87 -2.85
CA ARG A 106 8.42 -23.28 -3.05
C ARG A 106 9.90 -23.56 -2.75
N SER A 107 10.76 -22.56 -2.92
CA SER A 107 12.20 -22.64 -2.62
C SER A 107 12.58 -22.27 -1.19
N ALA A 108 11.63 -21.74 -0.40
CA ALA A 108 11.85 -21.56 1.04
C ALA A 108 11.89 -22.94 1.71
N PRO A 109 12.88 -23.24 2.58
CA PRO A 109 12.82 -24.45 3.39
C PRO A 109 11.56 -24.39 4.26
N VAL A 110 10.87 -25.52 4.38
CA VAL A 110 9.76 -25.66 5.33
C VAL A 110 10.36 -25.43 6.72
N ALA A 111 9.93 -24.36 7.38
CA ALA A 111 10.29 -24.13 8.77
C ALA A 111 9.62 -25.22 9.61
N ALA A 112 10.46 -26.05 10.24
CA ALA A 112 10.06 -26.96 11.32
C ALA A 112 9.90 -26.18 12.64
#